data_AF-A0A392V5R8-F1
#
_entry.id   AF-A0A392V5R8-F1
#
_cell.length_a   1.000
_cell.length_b   1.000
_cell.length_c   1.000
_cell.angle_alpha   90.00
_cell.angle_beta   90.00
_cell.angle_gamma   90.00
#
_symmetry.space_group_name_H-M   'P 1'
#
loop_
_entity.id
_entity.type
_entity.pdbx_description
1 polymer ?
#
loop_
_entity_poly.entity_id
_entity_poly.type
_entity_poly.pdbx_seq_one_letter_code
_entity_poly.pdbx_strand_id
1 'polypeptide(L)' 'PSHVIETDDVQVRDNLTVETIPLRIEGREVKKLRNKEIASVKVIWGGPAGENVT' A
#
# COMPACT_ATOMS: atom_id res chain seq x y z
N PRO A 1 29.26 -0.61 -18.61
CA PRO A 1 28.25 0.33 -18.06
C PRO A 1 27.64 -0.23 -16.76
N SER A 2 28.03 0.34 -15.62
CA SER A 2 27.43 0.00 -14.31
C SER A 2 26.36 1.03 -13.96
N HIS A 3 25.10 0.60 -13.92
CA HIS A 3 24.04 1.42 -13.35
C HIS A 3 24.19 1.37 -11.82
N VAL A 4 24.37 2.54 -11.19
CA VAL A 4 24.42 2.69 -9.74
C VAL A 4 23.08 3.30 -9.32
N ILE A 5 22.36 2.59 -8.46
CA ILE A 5 21.14 3.09 -7.83
C ILE A 5 21.59 3.77 -6.53
N GLU A 6 21.19 5.03 -6.34
CA GLU A 6 21.44 5.74 -5.09
C GLU A 6 20.69 5.04 -3.94
N THR A 7 21.39 4.84 -2.83
CA THR A 7 20.83 4.19 -1.64
C THR A 7 20.54 5.23 -0.56
N ASP A 8 19.28 5.29 -0.12
CA ASP A 8 18.88 6.04 1.06
C ASP A 8 19.15 5.24 2.35
N ASP A 9 19.59 5.93 3.41
CA ASP A 9 19.68 5.34 4.75
C ASP A 9 18.28 5.31 5.37
N VAL A 10 17.68 4.12 5.46
CA VAL A 10 16.33 3.93 6.01
C VAL A 10 16.42 3.29 7.38
N GLN A 11 15.87 3.96 8.38
CA GLN A 11 15.79 3.46 9.75
C GLN A 11 14.71 2.40 9.87
N VAL A 12 15.11 1.14 10.07
CA VAL A 12 14.19 0.03 10.33
C VAL A 12 13.78 0.04 11.79
N ARG A 13 12.47 0.06 12.06
CA ARG A 13 11.93 -0.07 13.42
C ARG A 13 11.15 -1.39 13.51
N ASP A 14 11.46 -2.20 14.51
CA ASP A 14 10.89 -3.56 14.64
C ASP A 14 9.35 -3.58 14.74
N ASN A 15 8.72 -2.51 15.24
CA ASN A 15 7.28 -2.44 15.50
C ASN A 15 6.62 -1.16 14.94
N LEU A 16 7.06 -0.66 13.79
CA LEU A 16 6.44 0.52 13.17
C LEU A 16 5.00 0.22 12.75
N THR A 17 4.04 0.92 13.35
CA THR A 17 2.65 0.94 12.89
C THR A 17 2.37 2.29 12.23
N VAL A 18 1.95 2.27 10.97
CA VAL A 18 1.55 3.48 10.23
C VAL A 18 0.04 3.49 10.14
N GLU A 19 -0.58 4.47 10.78
CA GLU A 19 -2.01 4.70 10.63
C GLU A 19 -2.27 5.29 9.24
N THR A 20 -3.04 4.55 8.43
CA THR A 20 -3.44 4.97 7.09
C THR A 20 -4.95 5.04 7.01
N ILE A 21 -5.47 5.98 6.22
CA ILE A 21 -6.90 6.18 6.05
C ILE A 21 -7.29 5.68 4.66
N PRO A 22 -8.26 4.76 4.52
CA PRO A 22 -8.77 4.40 3.20
C PRO A 22 -9.50 5.61 2.61
N LEU A 23 -9.03 6.12 1.48
CA LEU A 23 -9.60 7.30 0.84
C LEU A 23 -10.83 6.96 0.00
N ARG A 24 -10.74 5.90 -0.81
CA ARG A 24 -11.86 5.43 -1.66
C ARG A 24 -11.61 4.05 -2.24
N ILE A 25 -12.67 3.40 -2.70
CA ILE A 25 -12.59 2.19 -3.54
C ILE A 25 -12.40 2.64 -4.99
N GLU A 26 -11.30 2.19 -5.62
CA GLU A 26 -11.03 2.43 -7.04
C GLU A 26 -11.80 1.45 -7.93
N GLY A 27 -12.01 0.22 -7.45
CA GLY A 27 -12.69 -0.80 -8.25
C GLY A 27 -13.10 -2.03 -7.45
N ARG A 28 -13.98 -2.83 -8.04
CA ARG A 28 -14.47 -4.10 -7.51
C ARG A 28 -14.43 -5.15 -8.60
N GLU A 29 -14.03 -6.36 -8.25
CA GLU A 29 -14.04 -7.51 -9.15
C GLU A 29 -14.57 -8.74 -8.41
N VAL A 30 -15.17 -9.67 -9.15
CA VAL A 30 -15.47 -11.02 -8.66
C VAL A 30 -14.74 -12.01 -9.52
N LYS A 31 -13.84 -12.79 -8.90
CA LYS A 31 -13.12 -13.87 -9.57
C LYS A 31 -13.81 -15.20 -9.33
N LYS A 32 -14.17 -15.87 -10.43
CA LYS A 32 -14.61 -17.28 -10.41
C LYS A 32 -13.40 -18.19 -10.33
N LEU A 33 -13.29 -18.94 -9.24
CA LEU A 33 -12.41 -20.08 -9.09
C LEU A 33 -13.19 -21.38 -9.37
N ARG A 34 -12.53 -22.54 -9.20
CA ARG A 34 -13.07 -23.85 -9.58
C ARG A 34 -14.47 -24.14 -9.01
N ASN A 35 -14.73 -23.75 -7.77
CA ASN A 35 -16.00 -24.01 -7.07
C ASN A 35 -16.45 -22.83 -6.18
N LYS A 36 -15.84 -21.66 -6.33
CA LYS A 36 -16.08 -20.50 -5.46
C LYS A 36 -15.99 -19.20 -6.27
N GLU A 37 -16.78 -18.22 -5.88
CA GLU A 37 -16.66 -16.83 -6.31
C GLU A 37 -16.02 -16.03 -5.18
N ILE A 38 -15.00 -15.22 -5.51
CA ILE A 38 -14.32 -14.36 -4.54
C ILE A 38 -14.45 -12.91 -5.01
N ALA A 39 -15.08 -12.07 -4.19
CA ALA A 39 -15.12 -10.63 -4.43
C ALA A 39 -13.84 -9.97 -3.88
N SER A 40 -13.23 -9.11 -4.67
CA SER A 40 -12.12 -8.25 -4.28
C SER A 40 -12.46 -6.78 -4.54
N VAL A 41 -11.86 -5.90 -3.75
CA VAL A 41 -11.93 -4.45 -3.94
C VAL A 41 -10.53 -3.87 -3.98
N LYS A 42 -10.30 -2.92 -4.87
CA LYS A 42 -9.08 -2.12 -4.90
C LYS A 42 -9.34 -0.84 -4.12
N VAL A 43 -8.57 -0.62 -3.06
CA VAL A 43 -8.70 0.55 -2.17
C VAL A 43 -7.52 1.47 -2.40
N ILE A 44 -7.78 2.77 -2.50
CA ILE A 44 -6.77 3.82 -2.44
C ILE A 44 -6.58 4.21 -0.98
N TRP A 45 -5.34 4.10 -0.52
CA TRP A 45 -4.95 4.48 0.84
C TRP A 45 -4.32 5.86 0.81
N GLY A 46 -4.66 6.67 1.80
CA GLY A 46 -3.97 7.92 2.08
C GLY A 46 -2.61 7.63 2.69
N GLY A 47 -1.71 8.61 2.59
CA GLY A 47 -0.43 8.56 3.31
C GLY A 47 -0.63 8.47 4.82
N PRO A 48 0.48 8.32 5.58
CA PRO A 48 0.44 8.34 7.04
C PRO A 48 -0.36 9.55 7.54
N ALA A 49 -1.26 9.36 8.50
CA ALA A 49 -2.04 10.46 9.09
C ALA A 49 -1.20 11.50 9.87
N GLY A 50 0.12 11.52 9.72
CA GLY A 50 1.05 12.23 10.59
C GLY A 50 2.32 12.78 9.94
N GLU A 51 2.38 12.99 8.62
CA GLU A 51 3.48 13.75 8.00
C GLU A 51 2.99 15.12 7.52
N ASN A 52 3.05 16.09 8.42
CA ASN A 52 3.22 17.49 8.01
C ASN A 52 4.61 17.58 7.35
N VAL A 53 4.66 17.42 6.03
CA VAL A 53 5.81 17.93 5.27
C VAL A 53 5.77 19.45 5.42
N THR A 54 6.66 19.98 6.25
CA THR A 54 7.08 21.38 6.21
C THR A 54 8.15 21.54 5.16
#